data_AF-A0A7W0VDE8-F1
#
_entry.id   AF-A0A7W0VDE8-F1
#
_cell.length_a   1.000
_cell.length_b   1.000
_cell.length_c   1.000
_cell.angle_alpha   90.00
_cell.angle_beta   90.00
_cell.angle_gamma   90.00
#
_symmetry.space_group_name_H-M   'P 1'
#
loop_
_entity.id
_entity.type
_entity.pdbx_description
1 polymer ?
#
loop_
_entity_poly.entity_id
_entity_poly.type
_entity_poly.pdbx_seq_one_letter_code
_entity_poly.pdbx_strand_id
1 'polypeptide(L)'
;MRSVLLVALLLSASSPATAQVPAKLTAPADQLKVWNTKAALDTGAWEKITIFGGHPDAYLAACRCVAGVWQPGRKGESATHFTGTVQGASLNHARAGSQKLTAKVRKTRHLMYALGDHRAKLHAIMRGSGQVILREVKGGEWELAGYAENPLGDLFGNNKRWRSDPKQPPKPGDASPIPDPAKDAVALAKLINDYRASIKLPRLPMSPALTKVAQAHVVDLNVNKPVVKGCNMHSWSAKGAWTACCYDGSKTAARCMWNKPKEIAKYPGYGYEIAALYPAGMTPELALSQWQNSPAHHEVMINQGIWTQPWGAMGVALEGDYSVAWFGHDVDRK
;
A
#
# COMPACT_ATOMS: atom_id res chain seq x y z
N MET A 1 -45.15 45.61 40.74
CA MET A 1 -45.20 45.98 39.32
C MET A 1 -43.76 46.08 38.81
N ARG A 2 -43.55 45.61 37.58
CA ARG A 2 -42.28 45.14 36.98
C ARG A 2 -41.11 46.15 37.01
N SER A 3 -39.95 45.68 37.46
CA SER A 3 -38.63 46.25 37.13
C SER A 3 -38.06 45.52 35.92
N VAL A 4 -37.61 46.29 34.94
CA VAL A 4 -36.92 45.84 33.73
C VAL A 4 -35.45 45.61 34.07
N LEU A 5 -34.97 44.37 33.91
CA LEU A 5 -33.54 44.07 33.88
C LEU A 5 -33.24 43.29 32.60
N LEU A 6 -32.63 43.97 31.65
CA LEU A 6 -32.16 43.43 30.39
C LEU A 6 -30.82 42.73 30.66
N VAL A 7 -30.81 41.40 30.77
CA VAL A 7 -29.57 40.62 30.84
C VAL A 7 -29.20 40.23 29.42
N ALA A 8 -28.13 40.85 28.92
CA ALA A 8 -27.48 40.47 27.67
C ALA A 8 -26.82 39.09 27.87
N LEU A 9 -27.38 38.05 27.23
CA LEU A 9 -26.75 36.74 27.15
C LEU A 9 -25.67 36.79 26.06
N LEU A 10 -24.42 36.86 26.47
CA LEU A 10 -23.25 36.60 25.62
C LEU A 10 -23.29 35.13 25.18
N LEU A 11 -23.72 34.87 23.96
CA LEU A 11 -23.45 33.60 23.26
C LEU A 11 -21.96 33.58 22.89
N SER A 12 -21.13 33.02 23.77
CA SER A 12 -19.81 32.55 23.38
C SER A 12 -19.99 31.32 22.49
N ALA A 13 -19.89 31.53 21.18
CA ALA A 13 -19.73 30.44 20.23
C ALA A 13 -18.37 29.77 20.49
N SER A 14 -18.35 28.70 21.28
CA SER A 14 -17.21 27.81 21.35
C SER A 14 -17.13 27.04 20.03
N SER A 15 -16.20 27.46 19.17
CA SER A 15 -15.83 26.73 17.97
C SER A 15 -15.54 25.25 18.31
N PRO A 16 -15.94 24.29 17.47
CA PRO A 16 -15.51 22.91 17.67
C PRO A 16 -13.98 22.89 17.57
N ALA A 17 -13.34 22.47 18.66
CA ALA A 17 -11.92 22.25 18.70
C ALA A 17 -11.55 21.34 17.52
N THR A 18 -10.81 21.90 16.57
CA THR A 18 -10.14 21.13 15.53
C THR A 18 -9.19 20.22 16.28
N ALA A 19 -9.59 18.96 16.46
CA ALA A 19 -8.71 17.95 17.01
C ALA A 19 -7.53 17.82 16.02
N GLN A 20 -6.43 18.50 16.34
CA GLN A 20 -5.18 18.33 15.63
C GLN A 20 -4.82 16.85 15.73
N VAL A 21 -4.81 16.19 14.57
CA VAL A 21 -4.27 14.85 14.40
C VAL A 21 -2.87 14.86 15.03
N PRO A 22 -2.60 14.04 16.06
CA PRO A 22 -1.30 14.06 16.70
C PRO A 22 -0.22 13.75 15.67
N ALA A 23 0.70 14.69 15.49
CA ALA A 23 1.87 14.57 14.64
C ALA A 23 2.84 13.54 15.23
N LYS A 24 2.63 12.26 14.93
CA LYS A 24 3.65 11.19 14.99
C LYS A 24 3.14 9.86 14.40
N LEU A 25 2.93 9.84 13.09
CA LEU A 25 2.98 8.61 12.26
C LEU A 25 3.72 8.96 10.96
N THR A 26 4.96 9.44 11.11
CA THR A 26 5.93 9.63 10.02
C THR A 26 6.90 8.44 10.10
N ALA A 27 6.58 7.27 9.54
CA ALA A 27 6.69 6.93 8.12
C ALA A 27 5.90 5.63 7.84
N PRO A 28 5.26 5.45 6.66
CA PRO A 28 5.94 4.95 5.46
C PRO A 28 5.35 5.44 4.11
N ALA A 29 4.69 6.60 4.06
CA ALA A 29 4.14 7.12 2.80
C ALA A 29 5.22 7.35 1.71
N ASP A 30 6.45 7.67 2.10
CA ASP A 30 7.56 7.88 1.16
C ASP A 30 8.14 6.58 0.59
N GLN A 31 8.02 5.44 1.28
CA GLN A 31 8.62 4.16 0.84
C GLN A 31 7.87 3.47 -0.30
N LEU A 32 6.64 3.91 -0.59
CA LEU A 32 5.83 3.40 -1.70
C LEU A 32 5.56 4.44 -2.79
N LYS A 33 6.10 5.66 -2.62
CA LYS A 33 5.96 6.71 -3.62
C LYS A 33 6.70 6.32 -4.90
N VAL A 34 5.96 6.35 -6.00
CA VAL A 34 6.50 6.15 -7.35
C VAL A 34 6.91 7.50 -7.92
N TRP A 35 8.18 7.63 -8.30
CA TRP A 35 8.73 8.82 -8.92
C TRP A 35 9.07 8.53 -10.38
N ASN A 36 8.59 9.39 -11.27
CA ASN A 36 9.03 9.40 -12.66
C ASN A 36 10.06 10.53 -12.83
N THR A 37 11.25 10.20 -13.30
CA THR A 37 12.28 11.17 -13.64
C THR A 37 12.96 10.78 -14.96
N LYS A 38 13.95 11.57 -15.39
CA LYS A 38 14.74 11.28 -16.59
C LYS A 38 16.21 11.04 -16.22
N ALA A 39 16.84 10.13 -16.94
CA ALA A 39 18.27 9.85 -16.84
C ALA A 39 18.93 10.03 -18.21
N ALA A 40 20.15 10.56 -18.21
CA ALA A 40 20.97 10.64 -19.41
C ALA A 40 21.46 9.23 -19.81
N LEU A 41 21.38 8.93 -21.11
CA LEU A 41 21.91 7.74 -21.77
C LEU A 41 23.36 7.95 -22.19
N ASP A 42 24.06 6.87 -22.55
CA ASP A 42 25.42 6.92 -23.11
C ASP A 42 25.48 7.77 -24.41
N THR A 43 24.36 7.85 -25.14
CA THR A 43 24.22 8.67 -26.36
C THR A 43 24.00 10.16 -26.09
N GLY A 44 23.84 10.57 -24.83
CA GLY A 44 23.45 11.92 -24.44
C GLY A 44 21.94 12.21 -24.55
N ALA A 45 21.15 11.27 -25.08
CA ALA A 45 19.69 11.36 -25.04
C ALA A 45 19.15 11.10 -23.62
N TRP A 46 17.85 11.34 -23.43
CA TRP A 46 17.19 11.17 -22.13
C TRP A 46 16.16 10.05 -22.18
N GLU A 47 16.17 9.19 -21.16
CA GLU A 47 15.21 8.10 -20.98
C GLU A 47 14.43 8.27 -19.67
N LYS A 48 13.17 7.82 -19.67
CA LYS A 48 12.33 7.87 -18.47
C LYS A 48 12.74 6.73 -17.53
N ILE A 49 12.93 7.06 -16.26
CA ILE A 49 13.12 6.07 -15.21
C ILE A 49 12.01 6.18 -14.17
N THR A 50 11.59 5.04 -13.66
CA THR A 50 10.66 4.93 -12.53
C THR A 50 11.44 4.53 -11.29
N ILE A 51 11.33 5.28 -10.21
CA ILE A 51 11.97 5.00 -8.91
C ILE A 51 10.91 4.77 -7.85
N PHE A 52 11.16 3.79 -6.99
CA PHE A 52 10.33 3.44 -5.85
C PHE A 52 11.00 3.86 -4.55
N GLY A 53 10.22 4.36 -3.60
CA GLY A 53 10.65 4.49 -2.21
C GLY A 53 11.33 5.79 -1.81
N GLY A 54 11.30 6.81 -2.67
CA GLY A 54 11.74 8.17 -2.32
C GLY A 54 12.13 9.01 -3.54
N HIS A 55 12.34 10.31 -3.32
CA HIS A 55 12.79 11.21 -4.39
C HIS A 55 14.13 10.70 -4.96
N PRO A 56 14.27 10.54 -6.29
CA PRO A 56 15.43 9.89 -6.90
C PRO A 56 16.78 10.45 -6.43
N ASP A 57 16.87 11.77 -6.25
CA ASP A 57 18.14 12.43 -5.91
C ASP A 57 18.62 12.11 -4.50
N ALA A 58 17.72 12.12 -3.53
CA ALA A 58 18.06 11.76 -2.16
C ALA A 58 18.22 10.24 -2.04
N TYR A 59 17.31 9.48 -2.66
CA TYR A 59 17.26 8.05 -2.51
C TYR A 59 18.42 7.35 -3.21
N LEU A 60 18.64 7.60 -4.50
CA LEU A 60 19.71 6.93 -5.25
C LEU A 60 21.09 7.34 -4.75
N ALA A 61 21.33 8.62 -4.43
CA ALA A 61 22.62 9.07 -3.93
C ALA A 61 23.00 8.41 -2.59
N ALA A 62 22.02 8.14 -1.72
CA ALA A 62 22.24 7.54 -0.41
C ALA A 62 22.18 5.99 -0.42
N CYS A 63 21.89 5.36 -1.55
CA CYS A 63 21.68 3.92 -1.63
C CYS A 63 22.85 3.20 -2.30
N ARG A 64 23.24 2.06 -1.73
CA ARG A 64 24.17 1.13 -2.39
C ARG A 64 23.45 0.44 -3.55
N CYS A 65 23.45 1.08 -4.72
CA CYS A 65 22.66 0.67 -5.87
C CYS A 65 23.50 0.09 -7.01
N VAL A 66 22.85 -0.80 -7.75
CA VAL A 66 23.30 -1.32 -9.04
C VAL A 66 22.20 -1.15 -10.07
N ALA A 67 22.56 -0.83 -11.31
CA ALA A 67 21.63 -0.84 -12.42
C ALA A 67 22.20 -1.64 -13.59
N GLY A 68 21.34 -2.35 -14.32
CA GLY A 68 21.77 -3.07 -15.51
C GLY A 68 20.67 -3.98 -16.07
N VAL A 69 21.02 -4.74 -17.11
CA VAL A 69 20.08 -5.64 -17.78
C VAL A 69 19.93 -6.92 -16.96
N TRP A 70 18.70 -7.25 -16.58
CA TRP A 70 18.41 -8.45 -15.81
C TRP A 70 18.37 -9.70 -16.70
N GLN A 71 19.05 -10.75 -16.26
CA GLN A 71 19.04 -12.07 -16.87
C GLN A 71 18.57 -13.11 -15.84
N PRO A 72 17.39 -13.72 -16.01
CA PRO A 72 16.86 -14.69 -15.05
C PRO A 72 17.72 -15.95 -14.99
N GLY A 73 17.87 -16.53 -13.80
CA GLY A 73 18.54 -17.82 -13.60
C GLY A 73 17.67 -19.02 -14.00
N ARG A 74 18.29 -20.20 -14.21
CA ARG A 74 17.57 -21.44 -14.59
C ARG A 74 16.51 -21.90 -13.57
N LYS A 75 16.72 -21.65 -12.28
CA LYS A 75 15.75 -21.87 -11.19
C LYS A 75 15.20 -20.53 -10.66
N GLY A 76 15.16 -19.52 -11.53
CA GLY A 76 15.27 -18.09 -11.23
C GLY A 76 14.20 -17.43 -10.37
N GLU A 77 13.24 -18.18 -9.85
CA GLU A 77 12.14 -17.63 -9.06
C GLU A 77 11.68 -18.63 -7.98
N SER A 78 11.42 -18.10 -6.79
CA SER A 78 10.82 -18.78 -5.64
C SER A 78 9.64 -17.95 -5.12
N ALA A 79 8.94 -18.40 -4.08
CA ALA A 79 7.85 -17.63 -3.48
C ALA A 79 8.28 -16.22 -2.99
N THR A 80 9.54 -16.06 -2.57
CA THR A 80 10.04 -14.83 -1.91
C THR A 80 11.18 -14.14 -2.64
N HIS A 81 11.73 -14.73 -3.70
CA HIS A 81 12.87 -14.16 -4.42
C HIS A 81 12.86 -14.47 -5.91
N PHE A 82 13.52 -13.60 -6.68
CA PHE A 82 14.09 -13.90 -7.98
C PHE A 82 15.60 -14.04 -7.86
N THR A 83 16.20 -14.95 -8.62
CA THR A 83 17.65 -15.11 -8.70
C THR A 83 18.08 -15.02 -10.14
N GLY A 84 19.11 -14.25 -10.40
CA GLY A 84 19.60 -14.01 -11.74
C GLY A 84 20.89 -13.24 -11.73
N THR A 85 21.18 -12.63 -12.86
CA THR A 85 22.38 -11.83 -13.05
C THR A 85 22.00 -10.47 -13.59
N VAL A 86 22.60 -9.41 -13.04
CA VAL A 86 22.63 -8.08 -13.67
C VAL A 86 23.87 -8.00 -14.56
N GLN A 87 23.66 -7.82 -15.87
CA GLN A 87 24.71 -7.61 -16.86
C GLN A 87 24.85 -6.13 -17.22
N GLY A 88 26.05 -5.72 -17.64
CA GLY A 88 26.34 -4.31 -17.89
C GLY A 88 26.15 -3.46 -16.64
N ALA A 89 26.53 -3.99 -15.47
CA ALA A 89 26.20 -3.38 -14.20
C ALA A 89 26.90 -2.02 -14.01
N SER A 90 26.09 -0.98 -13.85
CA SER A 90 26.48 0.34 -13.35
C SER A 90 26.37 0.33 -11.82
N LEU A 91 27.48 0.58 -11.12
CA LEU A 91 27.53 0.63 -9.66
C LEU A 91 27.61 2.08 -9.18
N ASN A 92 26.78 2.43 -8.20
CA ASN A 92 26.72 3.77 -7.65
C ASN A 92 28.06 4.20 -7.00
N HIS A 93 28.63 3.31 -6.20
CA HIS A 93 29.74 3.57 -5.27
C HIS A 93 31.06 2.94 -5.71
N ALA A 94 31.15 2.44 -6.95
CA ALA A 94 32.39 1.90 -7.52
C ALA A 94 32.62 2.50 -8.91
N ARG A 95 33.88 2.62 -9.34
CA ARG A 95 34.20 2.98 -10.74
C ARG A 95 33.88 1.77 -11.63
N ALA A 96 33.02 1.98 -12.64
CA ALA A 96 32.50 0.91 -13.47
C ALA A 96 33.58 0.38 -14.43
N GLY A 97 33.76 -0.95 -14.42
CA GLY A 97 33.96 -1.72 -15.65
C GLY A 97 32.72 -2.59 -15.82
N SER A 98 32.42 -3.08 -17.03
CA SER A 98 31.25 -3.93 -17.31
C SER A 98 31.25 -5.21 -16.44
N GLN A 99 30.72 -5.10 -15.23
CA GLN A 99 30.73 -6.18 -14.26
C GLN A 99 29.42 -6.96 -14.32
N LYS A 100 29.56 -8.26 -14.15
CA LYS A 100 28.46 -9.20 -14.01
C LYS A 100 28.20 -9.39 -12.52
N LEU A 101 26.97 -9.12 -12.06
CA LEU A 101 26.59 -9.30 -10.65
C LEU A 101 25.52 -10.37 -10.53
N THR A 102 25.80 -11.46 -9.80
CA THR A 102 24.75 -12.39 -9.37
C THR A 102 23.93 -11.74 -8.27
N ALA A 103 22.63 -11.68 -8.46
CA ALA A 103 21.72 -11.00 -7.55
C ALA A 103 20.57 -11.93 -7.13
N LYS A 104 20.30 -11.93 -5.82
CA LYS A 104 19.09 -12.49 -5.21
C LYS A 104 18.19 -11.32 -4.86
N VAL A 105 17.15 -11.11 -5.67
CA VAL A 105 16.21 -9.99 -5.54
C VAL A 105 15.00 -10.44 -4.74
N ARG A 106 14.75 -9.79 -3.60
CA ARG A 106 13.59 -10.03 -2.76
C ARG A 106 12.31 -9.62 -3.46
N LYS A 107 11.28 -10.44 -3.32
CA LYS A 107 9.91 -10.14 -3.71
C LYS A 107 9.31 -9.16 -2.69
N THR A 108 9.56 -7.88 -2.93
CA THR A 108 8.92 -6.78 -2.19
C THR A 108 7.56 -6.45 -2.78
N ARG A 109 6.82 -5.53 -2.14
CA ARG A 109 5.56 -5.01 -2.68
C ARG A 109 5.73 -4.43 -4.08
N HIS A 110 6.85 -3.75 -4.34
CA HIS A 110 7.23 -3.21 -5.66
C HIS A 110 7.42 -4.29 -6.74
N LEU A 111 7.74 -5.52 -6.35
CA LEU A 111 7.97 -6.62 -7.30
C LEU A 111 6.74 -7.52 -7.45
N MET A 112 6.00 -7.73 -6.35
CA MET A 112 4.85 -8.65 -6.29
C MET A 112 3.51 -7.99 -6.60
N TYR A 113 3.39 -6.72 -6.23
CA TYR A 113 2.14 -5.97 -6.24
C TYR A 113 2.34 -4.55 -6.78
N ALA A 114 3.39 -4.32 -7.57
CA ALA A 114 3.50 -3.09 -8.34
C ALA A 114 2.17 -2.86 -9.09
N LEU A 115 1.79 -1.58 -9.22
CA LEU A 115 0.70 -1.07 -10.06
C LEU A 115 0.51 -1.97 -11.27
N GLY A 116 -0.72 -2.36 -11.64
CA GLY A 116 -0.97 -3.29 -12.75
C GLY A 116 -0.07 -3.07 -13.97
N ASP A 117 0.11 -1.81 -14.38
CA ASP A 117 1.00 -1.40 -15.47
C ASP A 117 2.50 -1.61 -15.15
N HIS A 118 2.95 -1.22 -13.95
CA HIS A 118 4.33 -1.39 -13.52
C HIS A 118 4.69 -2.86 -13.31
N ARG A 119 3.77 -3.70 -12.83
CA ARG A 119 4.00 -5.14 -12.68
C ARG A 119 4.22 -5.81 -14.03
N ALA A 120 3.38 -5.50 -15.02
CA ALA A 120 3.55 -6.02 -16.38
C ALA A 120 4.91 -5.59 -16.97
N LYS A 121 5.27 -4.32 -16.81
CA LYS A 121 6.56 -3.76 -17.26
C LYS A 121 7.74 -4.40 -16.55
N LEU A 122 7.67 -4.56 -15.24
CA LEU A 122 8.71 -5.22 -14.46
C LEU A 122 8.88 -6.67 -14.88
N HIS A 123 7.80 -7.43 -15.09
CA HIS A 123 7.91 -8.78 -15.63
C HIS A 123 8.50 -8.83 -17.05
N ALA A 124 8.27 -7.82 -17.89
CA ALA A 124 8.91 -7.72 -19.20
C ALA A 124 10.42 -7.41 -19.07
N ILE A 125 10.78 -6.45 -18.22
CA ILE A 125 12.16 -6.04 -17.96
C ILE A 125 12.96 -7.17 -17.30
N MET A 126 12.35 -7.89 -16.36
CA MET A 126 12.91 -9.09 -15.73
C MET A 126 13.00 -10.29 -16.70
N ARG A 127 12.47 -10.17 -17.93
CA ARG A 127 12.71 -11.09 -19.05
C ARG A 127 13.72 -10.54 -20.06
N GLY A 128 14.34 -9.39 -19.79
CA GLY A 128 15.43 -8.81 -20.56
C GLY A 128 15.07 -7.61 -21.44
N SER A 129 13.85 -7.07 -21.36
CA SER A 129 13.41 -5.98 -22.25
C SER A 129 13.93 -4.59 -21.87
N GLY A 130 14.62 -4.42 -20.74
CA GLY A 130 15.05 -3.10 -20.26
C GLY A 130 16.09 -3.19 -19.14
N GLN A 131 16.10 -2.18 -18.27
CA GLN A 131 17.09 -2.04 -17.20
C GLN A 131 16.44 -1.97 -15.82
N VAL A 132 16.93 -2.78 -14.89
CA VAL A 132 16.52 -2.72 -13.47
C VAL A 132 17.46 -1.81 -12.70
N ILE A 133 16.95 -1.21 -11.63
CA ILE A 133 17.73 -0.51 -10.61
C ILE A 133 17.44 -1.23 -9.30
N LEU A 134 18.48 -1.74 -8.67
CA LEU A 134 18.39 -2.52 -7.44
C LEU A 134 19.16 -1.82 -6.32
N ARG A 135 18.61 -1.87 -5.11
CA ARG A 135 19.24 -1.41 -3.86
C ARG A 135 19.67 -2.61 -3.03
N GLU A 136 20.89 -2.60 -2.51
CA GLU A 136 21.37 -3.61 -1.58
C GLU A 136 20.74 -3.43 -0.20
N VAL A 137 20.30 -4.53 0.39
CA VAL A 137 19.82 -4.59 1.77
C VAL A 137 20.68 -5.53 2.61
N LYS A 138 20.55 -5.43 3.94
CA LYS A 138 21.26 -6.31 4.89
C LYS A 138 21.10 -7.78 4.50
N GLY A 139 22.19 -8.54 4.61
CA GLY A 139 22.24 -9.94 4.21
C GLY A 139 22.69 -10.19 2.76
N GLY A 140 23.10 -9.15 2.02
CA GLY A 140 23.61 -9.29 0.65
C GLY A 140 22.51 -9.55 -0.39
N GLU A 141 21.26 -9.28 -0.03
CA GLU A 141 20.10 -9.37 -0.91
C GLU A 141 19.83 -8.02 -1.57
N TRP A 142 19.01 -8.04 -2.60
CA TRP A 142 18.68 -6.85 -3.40
C TRP A 142 17.17 -6.61 -3.42
N GLU A 143 16.78 -5.35 -3.49
CA GLU A 143 15.39 -4.95 -3.68
C GLU A 143 15.26 -4.09 -4.92
N LEU A 144 14.12 -4.19 -5.59
CA LEU A 144 13.81 -3.32 -6.71
C LEU A 144 13.66 -1.88 -6.23
N ALA A 145 14.59 -1.02 -6.66
CA ALA A 145 14.57 0.41 -6.40
C ALA A 145 13.96 1.18 -7.57
N GLY A 146 13.91 0.60 -8.77
CA GLY A 146 13.35 1.23 -9.94
C GLY A 146 13.60 0.47 -11.22
N TYR A 147 13.17 1.02 -12.34
CA TYR A 147 13.40 0.46 -13.66
C TYR A 147 13.34 1.51 -14.78
N ALA A 148 13.86 1.14 -15.94
CA ALA A 148 13.63 1.79 -17.21
C ALA A 148 13.20 0.77 -18.26
N GLU A 149 12.25 1.15 -19.11
CA GLU A 149 11.72 0.25 -20.14
C GLU A 149 12.75 0.00 -21.25
N ASN A 150 13.70 0.91 -21.45
CA ASN A 150 14.84 0.76 -22.35
C ASN A 150 16.15 0.67 -21.57
N PRO A 151 17.21 0.04 -22.13
CA PRO A 151 18.55 0.05 -21.55
C PRO A 151 19.09 1.48 -21.37
N LEU A 152 19.62 1.79 -20.19
CA LEU A 152 20.19 3.11 -19.87
C LEU A 152 21.70 3.20 -20.08
N GLY A 153 22.38 2.05 -20.14
CA GLY A 153 23.85 2.00 -20.09
C GLY A 153 24.37 2.29 -18.69
N ASP A 154 25.45 3.07 -18.59
CA ASP A 154 26.08 3.41 -17.30
C ASP A 154 25.29 4.51 -16.56
N LEU A 155 24.18 4.11 -15.91
CA LEU A 155 23.28 5.01 -15.17
C LEU A 155 24.02 5.98 -14.25
N PHE A 156 24.88 5.49 -13.35
CA PHE A 156 25.58 6.31 -12.37
C PHE A 156 26.81 7.03 -12.95
N GLY A 157 27.37 6.54 -14.07
CA GLY A 157 28.37 7.26 -14.86
C GLY A 157 27.82 8.51 -15.52
N ASN A 158 26.70 8.37 -16.22
CA ASN A 158 26.06 9.44 -16.98
C ASN A 158 25.34 10.43 -16.07
N ASN A 159 24.94 10.01 -14.86
CA ASN A 159 24.14 10.82 -13.94
C ASN A 159 24.89 11.02 -12.61
N LYS A 160 25.99 11.79 -12.65
CA LYS A 160 26.91 12.00 -11.51
C LYS A 160 26.25 12.49 -10.22
N ARG A 161 25.10 13.17 -10.30
CA ARG A 161 24.32 13.62 -9.13
C ARG A 161 23.82 12.47 -8.24
N TRP A 162 23.67 11.28 -8.80
CA TRP A 162 23.28 10.08 -8.06
C TRP A 162 24.47 9.23 -7.64
N ARG A 163 25.69 9.62 -8.04
CA ARG A 163 26.91 8.88 -7.75
C ARG A 163 27.42 9.26 -6.36
N SER A 164 27.59 8.26 -5.52
CA SER A 164 28.18 8.38 -4.19
C SER A 164 29.71 8.40 -4.27
N ASP A 165 30.35 8.93 -3.22
CA ASP A 165 31.81 8.90 -3.10
C ASP A 165 32.30 7.44 -3.02
N PRO A 166 33.12 6.96 -3.97
CA PRO A 166 33.64 5.61 -3.93
C PRO A 166 34.50 5.30 -2.70
N LYS A 167 35.05 6.33 -2.03
CA LYS A 167 35.80 6.18 -0.78
C LYS A 167 34.91 6.04 0.45
N GLN A 168 33.64 6.43 0.33
CA GLN A 168 32.64 6.37 1.40
C GLN A 168 31.34 5.75 0.86
N PRO A 169 31.37 4.46 0.48
CA PRO A 169 30.20 3.82 -0.10
C PRO A 169 29.04 3.80 0.91
N PRO A 170 27.79 4.05 0.48
CA PRO A 170 26.64 3.92 1.35
C PRO A 170 26.51 2.49 1.92
N LYS A 171 25.99 2.39 3.14
CA LYS A 171 25.76 1.09 3.79
C LYS A 171 24.46 0.45 3.26
N PRO A 172 24.37 -0.89 3.19
CA PRO A 172 23.11 -1.57 2.90
C PRO A 172 22.01 -1.17 3.89
N GLY A 173 20.81 -0.90 3.37
CA GLY A 173 19.64 -0.57 4.18
C GLY A 173 19.00 -1.78 4.84
N ASP A 174 18.02 -1.55 5.72
CA ASP A 174 17.15 -2.62 6.18
C ASP A 174 16.30 -3.17 5.04
N ALA A 175 16.07 -4.48 5.07
CA ALA A 175 15.21 -5.12 4.11
C ALA A 175 13.75 -4.72 4.34
N SER A 176 13.05 -4.42 3.25
CA SER A 176 11.62 -4.21 3.26
C SER A 176 10.92 -5.50 3.71
N PRO A 177 9.82 -5.38 4.49
CA PRO A 177 8.98 -6.51 4.81
C PRO A 177 8.49 -7.19 3.53
N ILE A 178 8.54 -8.53 3.51
CA ILE A 178 7.88 -9.31 2.47
C ILE A 178 6.37 -9.16 2.71
N PRO A 179 5.57 -8.79 1.69
CA PRO A 179 4.14 -8.73 1.86
C PRO A 179 3.59 -10.09 2.30
N ASP A 180 2.74 -10.07 3.31
CA ASP A 180 2.15 -11.26 3.90
C ASP A 180 0.72 -10.86 4.30
N PRO A 181 -0.30 -11.22 3.49
CA PRO A 181 -1.67 -10.79 3.73
C PRO A 181 -2.16 -11.05 5.17
N ALA A 182 -1.73 -12.14 5.79
CA ALA A 182 -2.12 -12.46 7.16
C ALA A 182 -1.42 -11.54 8.18
N LYS A 183 -0.11 -11.33 8.06
CA LYS A 183 0.61 -10.41 8.96
C LYS A 183 0.23 -8.96 8.73
N ASP A 184 0.04 -8.56 7.48
CA ASP A 184 -0.38 -7.21 7.10
C ASP A 184 -1.78 -6.92 7.65
N ALA A 185 -2.72 -7.88 7.57
CA ALA A 185 -4.03 -7.74 8.21
C ALA A 185 -3.93 -7.57 9.73
N VAL A 186 -3.10 -8.35 10.41
CA VAL A 186 -2.86 -8.19 11.87
C VAL A 186 -2.26 -6.83 12.19
N ALA A 187 -1.29 -6.36 11.40
CA ALA A 187 -0.69 -5.04 11.57
C ALA A 187 -1.72 -3.92 11.36
N LEU A 188 -2.56 -4.02 10.34
CA LEU A 188 -3.63 -3.05 10.07
C LEU A 188 -4.67 -3.00 11.20
N ALA A 189 -5.14 -4.15 11.67
CA ALA A 189 -6.05 -4.21 12.81
C ALA A 189 -5.46 -3.56 14.05
N LYS A 190 -4.15 -3.77 14.31
CA LYS A 190 -3.43 -3.12 15.40
C LYS A 190 -3.38 -1.60 15.20
N LEU A 191 -3.05 -1.12 13.99
CA LEU A 191 -2.99 0.31 13.67
C LEU A 191 -4.34 1.02 13.86
N ILE A 192 -5.44 0.42 13.40
CA ILE A 192 -6.79 0.96 13.62
C ILE A 192 -7.08 1.06 15.13
N ASN A 193 -6.79 0.00 15.88
CA ASN A 193 -7.05 -0.02 17.32
C ASN A 193 -6.14 0.90 18.14
N ASP A 194 -4.88 1.07 17.72
CA ASP A 194 -3.97 2.05 18.31
C ASP A 194 -4.44 3.47 18.03
N TYR A 195 -4.91 3.73 16.80
CA TYR A 195 -5.50 5.01 16.44
C TYR A 195 -6.75 5.30 17.29
N ARG A 196 -7.70 4.38 17.38
CA ARG A 196 -8.88 4.51 18.26
C ARG A 196 -8.48 4.79 19.71
N ALA A 197 -7.51 4.04 20.26
CA ALA A 197 -7.04 4.25 21.63
C ALA A 197 -6.40 5.64 21.83
N SER A 198 -5.68 6.17 20.83
CA SER A 198 -5.07 7.50 20.89
C SER A 198 -6.11 8.63 21.02
N ILE A 199 -7.31 8.43 20.47
CA ILE A 199 -8.46 9.33 20.58
C ILE A 199 -9.47 8.89 21.64
N LYS A 200 -9.03 8.06 22.60
CA LYS A 200 -9.81 7.60 23.76
C LYS A 200 -11.05 6.76 23.42
N LEU A 201 -11.07 6.13 22.25
CA LEU A 201 -12.10 5.14 21.91
C LEU A 201 -11.67 3.72 22.28
N PRO A 202 -12.61 2.83 22.66
CA PRO A 202 -12.30 1.43 22.91
C PRO A 202 -11.71 0.73 21.67
N ARG A 203 -10.80 -0.20 21.91
CA ARG A 203 -10.30 -1.12 20.88
C ARG A 203 -11.42 -2.06 20.45
N LEU A 204 -11.47 -2.36 19.17
CA LEU A 204 -12.42 -3.28 18.55
C LEU A 204 -11.88 -4.72 18.62
N PRO A 205 -12.70 -5.68 19.03
CA PRO A 205 -12.33 -7.10 19.01
C PRO A 205 -12.30 -7.62 17.56
N MET A 206 -11.36 -8.50 17.28
CA MET A 206 -11.27 -9.15 15.97
C MET A 206 -12.32 -10.27 15.84
N SER A 207 -13.02 -10.30 14.71
CA SER A 207 -13.99 -11.32 14.34
C SER A 207 -13.43 -12.23 13.24
N PRO A 208 -13.32 -13.55 13.49
CA PRO A 208 -12.99 -14.53 12.44
C PRO A 208 -13.95 -14.48 11.24
N ALA A 209 -15.26 -14.32 11.48
CA ALA A 209 -16.27 -14.25 10.43
C ALA A 209 -16.08 -13.03 9.54
N LEU A 210 -15.96 -11.83 10.11
CA LEU A 210 -15.71 -10.60 9.34
C LEU A 210 -14.34 -10.61 8.67
N THR A 211 -13.33 -11.23 9.28
CA THR A 211 -12.01 -11.40 8.66
C THR A 211 -12.10 -12.30 7.42
N LYS A 212 -12.87 -13.39 7.47
CA LYS A 212 -13.12 -14.25 6.31
C LYS A 212 -13.84 -13.51 5.19
N VAL A 213 -14.79 -12.64 5.52
CA VAL A 213 -15.50 -11.79 4.54
C VAL A 213 -14.53 -10.81 3.89
N ALA A 214 -13.71 -10.13 4.71
CA ALA A 214 -12.69 -9.20 4.22
C ALA A 214 -11.71 -9.89 3.26
N GLN A 215 -11.23 -11.09 3.63
CA GLN A 215 -10.33 -11.91 2.80
C GLN A 215 -10.97 -12.29 1.46
N ALA A 216 -12.23 -12.74 1.49
CA ALA A 216 -12.97 -13.07 0.27
C ALA A 216 -13.10 -11.85 -0.66
N HIS A 217 -13.38 -10.67 -0.10
CA HIS A 217 -13.60 -9.46 -0.90
C HIS A 217 -12.30 -8.91 -1.50
N VAL A 218 -11.18 -8.86 -0.75
CA VAL A 218 -9.91 -8.42 -1.35
C VAL A 218 -9.47 -9.34 -2.48
N VAL A 219 -9.69 -10.65 -2.36
CA VAL A 219 -9.44 -11.59 -3.47
C VAL A 219 -10.36 -11.28 -4.65
N ASP A 220 -11.65 -11.05 -4.42
CA ASP A 220 -12.60 -10.72 -5.47
C ASP A 220 -12.24 -9.42 -6.21
N LEU A 221 -11.84 -8.38 -5.47
CA LEU A 221 -11.41 -7.09 -6.02
C LEU A 221 -10.15 -7.22 -6.88
N ASN A 222 -9.16 -7.97 -6.43
CA ASN A 222 -7.92 -8.18 -7.17
C ASN A 222 -8.11 -9.06 -8.40
N VAL A 223 -8.87 -10.16 -8.27
CA VAL A 223 -8.96 -11.21 -9.30
C VAL A 223 -10.11 -10.98 -10.26
N ASN A 224 -11.33 -10.75 -9.74
CA ASN A 224 -12.55 -10.73 -10.54
C ASN A 224 -12.99 -9.31 -10.92
N LYS A 225 -12.39 -8.28 -10.31
CA LYS A 225 -12.55 -6.86 -10.67
C LYS A 225 -14.02 -6.44 -10.83
N PRO A 226 -14.87 -6.58 -9.79
CA PRO A 226 -16.30 -6.25 -9.86
C PRO A 226 -16.58 -4.74 -10.02
N VAL A 227 -15.56 -3.88 -9.90
CA VAL A 227 -15.65 -2.43 -10.07
C VAL A 227 -15.72 -2.10 -11.56
N VAL A 228 -16.93 -2.16 -12.12
CA VAL A 228 -17.24 -1.76 -13.50
C VAL A 228 -17.93 -0.40 -13.54
N LYS A 229 -18.18 0.15 -14.74
CA LYS A 229 -18.82 1.47 -14.90
C LYS A 229 -20.15 1.54 -14.14
N GLY A 230 -20.27 2.52 -13.25
CA GLY A 230 -21.45 2.72 -12.38
C GLY A 230 -21.39 2.01 -11.03
N CYS A 231 -20.36 1.18 -10.79
CA CYS A 231 -20.15 0.44 -9.56
C CYS A 231 -18.89 0.93 -8.83
N ASN A 232 -18.81 0.75 -7.51
CA ASN A 232 -17.63 1.11 -6.71
C ASN A 232 -17.03 -0.11 -5.99
N MET A 233 -16.03 0.11 -5.12
CA MET A 233 -15.27 -0.96 -4.44
C MET A 233 -16.11 -1.85 -3.50
N HIS A 234 -17.32 -1.44 -3.12
CA HIS A 234 -18.24 -2.27 -2.33
C HIS A 234 -19.00 -3.31 -3.17
N SER A 235 -18.68 -3.40 -4.47
CA SER A 235 -19.28 -4.36 -5.40
C SER A 235 -18.69 -5.76 -5.22
N TRP A 236 -19.49 -6.77 -5.52
CA TRP A 236 -19.14 -8.18 -5.42
C TRP A 236 -19.43 -8.90 -6.73
N SER A 237 -18.47 -9.66 -7.23
CA SER A 237 -18.62 -10.43 -8.47
C SER A 237 -19.48 -11.68 -8.28
N ALA A 238 -19.84 -12.33 -9.38
CA ALA A 238 -20.54 -13.62 -9.38
C ALA A 238 -19.60 -14.84 -9.29
N LYS A 239 -18.34 -14.66 -8.88
CA LYS A 239 -17.31 -15.71 -8.86
C LYS A 239 -17.06 -16.30 -7.47
N GLY A 240 -18.03 -16.18 -6.55
CA GLY A 240 -17.96 -16.76 -5.22
C GLY A 240 -19.29 -17.29 -4.72
N ALA A 241 -19.28 -17.88 -3.52
CA ALA A 241 -20.46 -18.44 -2.86
C ALA A 241 -21.24 -17.34 -2.09
N TRP A 242 -21.61 -16.28 -2.80
CA TRP A 242 -22.38 -15.14 -2.30
C TRP A 242 -23.23 -14.56 -3.44
N THR A 243 -24.18 -13.71 -3.12
CA THR A 243 -24.96 -13.00 -4.13
C THR A 243 -24.13 -11.84 -4.72
N ALA A 244 -23.95 -11.80 -6.03
CA ALA A 244 -23.25 -10.72 -6.72
C ALA A 244 -24.04 -9.39 -6.67
N CYS A 245 -23.34 -8.26 -6.68
CA CYS A 245 -23.98 -6.96 -6.87
C CYS A 245 -23.00 -5.87 -7.33
N CYS A 246 -23.52 -4.97 -8.15
CA CYS A 246 -22.94 -3.66 -8.42
C CYS A 246 -23.33 -2.71 -7.29
N TYR A 247 -22.34 -2.09 -6.64
CA TYR A 247 -22.61 -1.08 -5.63
C TYR A 247 -22.58 0.32 -6.26
N ASP A 248 -23.77 0.86 -6.50
CA ASP A 248 -24.03 2.16 -7.13
C ASP A 248 -24.41 3.27 -6.12
N GLY A 249 -24.38 2.96 -4.81
CA GLY A 249 -24.82 3.87 -3.74
C GLY A 249 -26.29 3.77 -3.38
N SER A 250 -27.08 2.95 -4.09
CA SER A 250 -28.50 2.72 -3.77
C SER A 250 -28.68 1.94 -2.46
N LYS A 251 -29.88 2.03 -1.87
CA LYS A 251 -30.25 1.23 -0.69
C LYS A 251 -30.22 -0.28 -0.97
N THR A 252 -30.54 -0.68 -2.21
CA THR A 252 -30.50 -2.08 -2.64
C THR A 252 -29.05 -2.59 -2.69
N ALA A 253 -28.15 -1.80 -3.27
CA ALA A 253 -26.71 -2.09 -3.24
C ALA A 253 -26.16 -2.17 -1.81
N ALA A 254 -26.54 -1.22 -0.94
CA ALA A 254 -26.16 -1.22 0.47
C ALA A 254 -26.59 -2.52 1.17
N ARG A 255 -27.83 -2.96 0.97
CA ARG A 255 -28.33 -4.22 1.53
C ARG A 255 -27.54 -5.43 1.05
N CYS A 256 -27.15 -5.47 -0.21
CA CYS A 256 -26.34 -6.56 -0.74
C CYS A 256 -24.99 -6.68 -0.02
N MET A 257 -24.28 -5.55 0.16
CA MET A 257 -23.03 -5.50 0.91
C MET A 257 -23.24 -5.93 2.37
N TRP A 258 -24.26 -5.39 3.04
CA TRP A 258 -24.54 -5.67 4.45
C TRP A 258 -24.81 -7.15 4.77
N ASN A 259 -25.30 -7.91 3.80
CA ASN A 259 -25.61 -9.33 3.95
C ASN A 259 -24.39 -10.26 3.77
N LYS A 260 -23.27 -9.77 3.24
CA LYS A 260 -22.09 -10.60 2.93
C LYS A 260 -21.53 -11.37 4.14
N PRO A 261 -21.47 -10.79 5.35
CA PRO A 261 -21.10 -11.55 6.54
C PRO A 261 -21.99 -12.76 6.83
N LYS A 262 -23.30 -12.63 6.62
CA LYS A 262 -24.25 -13.72 6.80
C LYS A 262 -24.08 -14.79 5.72
N GLU A 263 -23.93 -14.38 4.45
CA GLU A 263 -23.76 -15.29 3.31
C GLU A 263 -22.47 -16.13 3.41
N ILE A 264 -21.34 -15.48 3.74
CA ILE A 264 -20.01 -16.08 3.64
C ILE A 264 -19.58 -16.80 4.93
N ALA A 265 -19.99 -16.27 6.08
CA ALA A 265 -19.47 -16.69 7.38
C ALA A 265 -20.54 -16.92 8.44
N LYS A 266 -21.83 -16.80 8.10
CA LYS A 266 -22.96 -16.94 9.04
C LYS A 266 -22.87 -15.98 10.24
N TYR A 267 -22.23 -14.83 10.04
CA TYR A 267 -22.19 -13.78 11.06
C TYR A 267 -23.63 -13.34 11.40
N PRO A 268 -23.98 -13.17 12.70
CA PRO A 268 -25.37 -13.00 13.12
C PRO A 268 -26.00 -11.66 12.69
N GLY A 269 -25.17 -10.63 12.51
CA GLY A 269 -25.60 -9.27 12.17
C GLY A 269 -25.35 -8.85 10.73
N TYR A 270 -25.60 -7.58 10.47
CA TYR A 270 -25.07 -6.91 9.28
C TYR A 270 -23.61 -6.53 9.48
N GLY A 271 -22.86 -6.45 8.38
CA GLY A 271 -21.54 -5.83 8.38
C GLY A 271 -21.49 -4.59 7.50
N TYR A 272 -20.59 -3.69 7.84
CA TYR A 272 -20.37 -2.44 7.15
C TYR A 272 -18.91 -2.37 6.73
N GLU A 273 -18.65 -1.91 5.52
CA GLU A 273 -17.33 -1.97 4.92
C GLU A 273 -16.78 -0.57 4.68
N ILE A 274 -15.47 -0.43 4.89
CA ILE A 274 -14.64 0.57 4.23
C ILE A 274 -13.61 -0.13 3.36
N ALA A 275 -13.40 0.39 2.16
CA ALA A 275 -12.46 -0.16 1.20
C ALA A 275 -11.43 0.91 0.83
N ALA A 276 -10.20 0.48 0.58
CA ALA A 276 -9.13 1.33 0.10
C ALA A 276 -8.46 0.65 -1.10
N LEU A 277 -8.05 1.48 -2.04
CA LEU A 277 -7.25 1.09 -3.19
C LEU A 277 -5.99 1.94 -3.20
N TYR A 278 -4.85 1.28 -3.24
CA TYR A 278 -3.59 1.94 -3.52
C TYR A 278 -2.95 1.18 -4.68
N PRO A 279 -3.10 1.71 -5.90
CA PRO A 279 -2.45 1.14 -7.05
C PRO A 279 -0.92 1.21 -6.79
N ALA A 280 -0.24 0.05 -6.65
CA ALA A 280 1.17 -0.16 -6.21
C ALA A 280 1.31 -1.10 -5.01
N GLY A 281 0.21 -1.74 -4.62
CA GLY A 281 0.15 -2.57 -3.45
C GLY A 281 -0.20 -1.75 -2.22
N MET A 282 -1.29 -2.13 -1.58
CA MET A 282 -1.72 -1.53 -0.33
C MET A 282 -0.77 -1.88 0.81
N THR A 283 -0.61 -1.03 1.82
CA THR A 283 -0.02 -1.39 3.11
C THR A 283 -0.95 -1.06 4.26
N PRO A 284 -0.74 -1.63 5.45
CA PRO A 284 -1.48 -1.26 6.64
C PRO A 284 -1.51 0.26 6.89
N GLU A 285 -0.37 0.94 6.75
CA GLU A 285 -0.26 2.37 7.02
C GLU A 285 -0.92 3.21 5.93
N LEU A 286 -0.83 2.80 4.65
CA LEU A 286 -1.55 3.45 3.57
C LEU A 286 -3.06 3.32 3.72
N ALA A 287 -3.56 2.13 4.07
CA ALA A 287 -4.99 1.90 4.28
C ALA A 287 -5.52 2.79 5.40
N LEU A 288 -4.86 2.79 6.57
CA LEU A 288 -5.24 3.66 7.69
C LEU A 288 -5.20 5.14 7.29
N SER A 289 -4.12 5.58 6.62
CA SER A 289 -3.98 6.98 6.19
C SER A 289 -5.07 7.39 5.20
N GLN A 290 -5.41 6.55 4.22
CA GLN A 290 -6.50 6.84 3.28
C GLN A 290 -7.85 6.96 4.01
N TRP A 291 -8.12 6.05 4.94
CA TRP A 291 -9.37 6.09 5.69
C TRP A 291 -9.45 7.27 6.67
N GLN A 292 -8.34 7.67 7.30
CA GLN A 292 -8.30 8.88 8.14
C GLN A 292 -8.53 10.17 7.33
N ASN A 293 -8.02 10.23 6.10
CA ASN A 293 -8.14 11.41 5.24
C ASN A 293 -9.46 11.44 4.43
N SER A 294 -10.34 10.46 4.63
CA SER A 294 -11.65 10.40 3.98
C SER A 294 -12.74 10.49 5.04
N PRO A 295 -13.50 11.62 5.12
CA PRO A 295 -14.46 11.84 6.20
C PRO A 295 -15.43 10.67 6.41
N ALA A 296 -16.01 10.13 5.33
CA ALA A 296 -16.95 9.01 5.42
C ALA A 296 -16.31 7.72 5.96
N HIS A 297 -15.09 7.39 5.55
CA HIS A 297 -14.39 6.20 6.06
C HIS A 297 -13.90 6.41 7.49
N HIS A 298 -13.44 7.63 7.80
CA HIS A 298 -12.99 8.02 9.12
C HIS A 298 -14.11 7.86 10.13
N GLU A 299 -15.29 8.39 9.84
CA GLU A 299 -16.49 8.28 10.69
C GLU A 299 -16.86 6.83 11.02
N VAL A 300 -16.77 5.90 10.05
CA VAL A 300 -16.97 4.47 10.29
C VAL A 300 -15.95 3.96 11.32
N MET A 301 -14.65 4.23 11.09
CA MET A 301 -13.59 3.74 11.96
C MET A 301 -13.69 4.22 13.41
N ILE A 302 -14.30 5.38 13.66
CA ILE A 302 -14.33 6.03 14.97
C ILE A 302 -15.73 6.18 15.57
N ASN A 303 -16.75 5.50 15.02
CA ASN A 303 -18.14 5.57 15.48
C ASN A 303 -18.68 7.02 15.56
N GLN A 304 -18.59 7.75 14.45
CA GLN A 304 -19.11 9.12 14.31
C GLN A 304 -20.15 9.25 13.20
N GLY A 305 -20.74 10.43 13.05
CA GLY A 305 -21.79 10.68 12.06
C GLY A 305 -23.00 9.78 12.31
N ILE A 306 -23.38 8.98 11.32
CA ILE A 306 -24.49 8.02 11.45
C ILE A 306 -24.12 6.76 12.27
N TRP A 307 -22.84 6.53 12.55
CA TRP A 307 -22.30 5.32 13.18
C TRP A 307 -22.30 5.41 14.72
N THR A 308 -23.44 5.80 15.29
CA THR A 308 -23.58 6.08 16.73
C THR A 308 -23.62 4.82 17.61
N GLN A 309 -23.95 3.66 17.03
CA GLN A 309 -23.94 2.39 17.75
C GLN A 309 -22.50 1.82 17.83
N PRO A 310 -22.07 1.30 19.00
CA PRO A 310 -20.75 0.71 19.15
C PRO A 310 -20.50 -0.44 18.18
N TRP A 311 -19.25 -0.57 17.71
CA TRP A 311 -18.81 -1.76 17.01
C TRP A 311 -18.47 -2.88 18.01
N GLY A 312 -19.08 -4.05 17.81
CA GLY A 312 -18.82 -5.27 18.58
C GLY A 312 -17.83 -6.22 17.90
N ALA A 313 -17.48 -5.96 16.64
CA ALA A 313 -16.58 -6.80 15.85
C ALA A 313 -15.88 -6.00 14.74
N MET A 314 -14.65 -6.38 14.43
CA MET A 314 -13.89 -5.91 13.28
C MET A 314 -13.21 -7.08 12.55
N GLY A 315 -13.23 -7.08 11.23
CA GLY A 315 -12.42 -7.95 10.38
C GLY A 315 -11.68 -7.14 9.35
N VAL A 316 -10.43 -7.46 9.07
CA VAL A 316 -9.63 -6.70 8.09
C VAL A 316 -8.90 -7.66 7.16
N ALA A 317 -8.72 -7.23 5.92
CA ALA A 317 -7.86 -7.91 4.98
C ALA A 317 -7.16 -6.90 4.09
N LEU A 318 -6.00 -7.31 3.60
CA LEU A 318 -5.20 -6.57 2.64
C LEU A 318 -4.51 -7.59 1.75
N GLU A 319 -4.70 -7.45 0.45
CA GLU A 319 -4.00 -8.24 -0.55
C GLU A 319 -3.89 -7.43 -1.83
N GLY A 320 -2.75 -7.52 -2.51
CA GLY A 320 -2.52 -6.74 -3.73
C GLY A 320 -2.72 -5.26 -3.52
N ASP A 321 -3.51 -4.65 -4.40
CA ASP A 321 -3.76 -3.21 -4.39
C ASP A 321 -4.86 -2.79 -3.41
N TYR A 322 -5.58 -3.74 -2.81
CA TYR A 322 -6.79 -3.47 -2.02
C TYR A 322 -6.61 -3.78 -0.54
N SER A 323 -7.31 -3.01 0.28
CA SER A 323 -7.63 -3.39 1.65
C SER A 323 -9.09 -3.09 1.96
N VAL A 324 -9.69 -3.95 2.77
CA VAL A 324 -11.04 -3.75 3.27
C VAL A 324 -11.06 -3.98 4.78
N ALA A 325 -11.85 -3.17 5.47
CA ALA A 325 -12.18 -3.38 6.88
C ALA A 325 -13.70 -3.47 7.03
N TRP A 326 -14.14 -4.52 7.71
CA TRP A 326 -15.53 -4.82 8.01
C TRP A 326 -15.79 -4.58 9.50
N PHE A 327 -16.93 -3.96 9.79
CA PHE A 327 -17.38 -3.64 11.14
C PHE A 327 -18.78 -4.24 11.33
N GLY A 328 -19.06 -4.72 12.53
CA GLY A 328 -20.38 -5.18 12.89
C GLY A 328 -20.72 -4.86 14.34
N HIS A 329 -22.00 -4.68 14.62
CA HIS A 329 -22.48 -4.37 15.98
C HIS A 329 -22.51 -5.61 16.87
N ASP A 330 -22.80 -6.77 16.28
CA ASP A 330 -22.84 -8.03 17.01
C ASP A 330 -21.43 -8.56 17.30
N VAL A 331 -21.27 -9.25 18.42
CA VAL A 331 -20.05 -10.02 18.66
C VAL A 331 -20.08 -11.27 17.78
N ASP A 332 -18.91 -11.65 17.27
CA ASP A 332 -18.78 -12.92 16.58
C ASP A 332 -19.02 -14.07 17.57
N ARG A 333 -19.71 -15.12 17.12
CA ARG A 333 -19.93 -16.29 17.96
C ARG A 333 -18.66 -17.14 17.88
N LYS A 334 -18.09 -17.46 19.04
CA LYS A 334 -16.94 -18.36 19.16
C LYS A 334 -17.28 -19.75 18.62
#